data_AF-A0A1Q5LI10-F1
#
_entry.id   AF-A0A1Q5LI10-F1
#
_cell.length_a   1.000
_cell.length_b   1.000
_cell.length_c   1.000
_cell.angle_alpha   90.00
_cell.angle_beta   90.00
_cell.angle_gamma   90.00
#
_symmetry.space_group_name_H-M   'P 1'
#
loop_
_entity.id
_entity.type
_entity.pdbx_description
1 polymer ?
#
loop_
_entity_poly.entity_id
_entity_poly.type
_entity_poly.pdbx_seq_one_letter_code
_entity_poly.pdbx_strand_id
1 'polypeptide(L)'
;MRKFKLQVQMSVDGYMGGPNGEMDWLTCPWTDDINAYLDALTEPVDCIVLGRKLAEGFIPAWAAGPEGEDQASIDKMNNTPKVVISRTLTESPWENAVVAGGDLAETVNKLKAQPGGDIITYGGATLVHNLLAEGLLDELHLLVNPTALGTGLPVFPYTGSHQPLRLVATRQFACGITALHLEPQRA
;
A
#
# COMPACT_ATOMS: atom_id res chain seq x y z
N MET A 1 -16.26 10.33 5.49
CA MET A 1 -15.60 9.11 6.02
C MET A 1 -14.36 8.91 5.19
N ARG A 2 -13.20 8.74 5.82
CA ARG A 2 -11.91 8.64 5.12
C ARG A 2 -11.88 7.37 4.27
N LYS A 3 -11.29 7.42 3.07
CA LYS A 3 -11.07 6.21 2.27
C LYS A 3 -9.79 5.53 2.70
N PHE A 4 -9.78 4.20 2.71
CA PHE A 4 -8.58 3.41 2.91
C PHE A 4 -8.14 2.78 1.58
N LYS A 5 -7.02 3.27 1.06
CA LYS A 5 -6.45 2.90 -0.23
C LYS A 5 -5.31 1.90 -0.06
N LEU A 6 -5.25 0.92 -0.96
CA LEU A 6 -4.06 0.10 -1.19
C LEU A 6 -3.33 0.68 -2.41
N GLN A 7 -2.03 0.91 -2.30
CA GLN A 7 -1.17 1.13 -3.46
C GLN A 7 -0.04 0.12 -3.43
N VAL A 8 0.06 -0.73 -4.46
CA VAL A 8 1.12 -1.73 -4.56
C VAL A 8 1.60 -1.88 -6.00
N GLN A 9 2.89 -2.17 -6.14
CA GLN A 9 3.43 -2.76 -7.36
C GLN A 9 3.01 -4.23 -7.42
N MET A 10 2.59 -4.70 -8.59
CA MET A 10 2.27 -6.11 -8.83
C MET A 10 2.84 -6.59 -10.16
N SER A 11 3.16 -7.88 -10.24
CA SER A 11 3.47 -8.59 -11.48
C SER A 11 2.19 -8.86 -12.29
N VAL A 12 2.32 -9.20 -13.57
CA VAL A 12 1.17 -9.51 -14.45
C VAL A 12 0.36 -10.72 -13.96
N ASP A 13 1.00 -11.62 -13.23
CA ASP A 13 0.45 -12.84 -12.66
C ASP A 13 0.06 -12.72 -11.18
N GLY A 14 0.05 -11.50 -10.62
CA GLY A 14 -0.66 -11.24 -9.37
C GLY A 14 0.19 -11.07 -8.10
N TYR A 15 1.51 -11.04 -8.21
CA TYR A 15 2.41 -11.05 -7.05
C TYR A 15 2.97 -9.66 -6.74
N MET A 16 2.98 -9.27 -5.46
CA MET A 16 3.54 -7.99 -4.98
C MET A 16 5.01 -8.09 -4.56
N GLY A 17 5.58 -9.29 -4.61
CA GLY A 17 6.97 -9.58 -4.25
C GLY A 17 7.28 -11.05 -4.46
N GLY A 18 8.57 -11.39 -4.52
CA GLY A 18 9.03 -12.78 -4.57
C GLY A 18 8.70 -13.56 -3.29
N PRO A 19 9.01 -14.87 -3.23
CA PRO A 19 8.67 -15.73 -2.10
C PRO A 19 9.15 -15.23 -0.73
N ASN A 20 10.24 -14.47 -0.69
CA ASN A 20 10.81 -13.88 0.52
C ASN A 20 10.65 -12.36 0.59
N GLY A 21 9.86 -11.77 -0.31
CA GLY A 21 9.67 -10.32 -0.42
C GLY A 21 10.69 -9.62 -1.33
N GLU A 22 11.29 -10.35 -2.27
CA GLU A 22 12.21 -9.80 -3.26
C GLU A 22 11.51 -8.81 -4.20
N MET A 23 12.21 -7.73 -4.56
CA MET A 23 11.72 -6.61 -5.36
C MET A 23 12.63 -6.32 -6.58
N ASP A 24 13.60 -7.18 -6.87
CA ASP A 24 14.57 -7.09 -7.98
C ASP A 24 13.91 -7.18 -9.37
N TRP A 25 12.66 -7.63 -9.42
CA TRP A 25 11.82 -7.69 -10.62
C TRP A 25 11.21 -6.34 -11.02
N LEU A 26 11.30 -5.31 -10.15
CA LEU A 26 10.86 -3.95 -10.44
C LEU A 26 11.91 -3.20 -11.26
N THR A 27 11.91 -3.43 -12.57
CA THR A 27 12.95 -2.92 -13.47
C THR A 27 12.52 -1.70 -14.29
N CYS A 28 11.23 -1.36 -14.28
CA CYS A 28 10.69 -0.24 -15.04
C CYS A 28 11.11 1.11 -14.43
N PRO A 29 11.90 1.95 -15.13
CA PRO A 29 12.22 3.28 -14.64
C PRO A 29 10.96 4.14 -14.68
N TRP A 30 10.59 4.73 -13.54
CA TRP A 30 9.41 5.59 -13.46
C TRP A 30 9.56 6.85 -14.32
N THR A 31 8.50 7.18 -15.03
CA THR A 31 8.36 8.35 -15.90
C THR A 31 7.50 9.42 -15.21
N ASP A 32 7.57 10.67 -15.68
CA ASP A 32 6.86 11.79 -15.04
C ASP A 32 5.34 11.56 -14.91
N ASP A 33 4.75 10.83 -15.85
CA ASP A 33 3.32 10.54 -15.87
C ASP A 33 2.85 9.59 -14.75
N ILE A 34 3.69 8.64 -14.32
CA ILE A 34 3.42 7.78 -13.16
C ILE A 34 3.71 8.51 -11.85
N ASN A 35 4.76 9.34 -11.80
CA ASN A 35 5.03 10.18 -10.64
C ASN A 35 3.86 11.13 -10.35
N ALA A 36 3.38 11.86 -11.37
CA ALA A 36 2.22 12.72 -11.24
C ALA A 36 0.94 11.97 -10.83
N TYR A 37 0.80 10.70 -11.20
CA TYR A 37 -0.31 9.86 -10.73
C TYR A 37 -0.19 9.53 -9.25
N LEU A 38 1.00 9.18 -8.78
CA LEU A 38 1.27 8.88 -7.37
C LEU A 38 1.16 10.13 -6.48
N ASP A 39 1.58 11.28 -6.98
CA ASP A 39 1.41 12.57 -6.31
C ASP A 39 -0.07 12.87 -6.08
N ALA A 40 -0.89 12.75 -7.14
CA ALA A 40 -2.33 12.95 -7.03
C ALA A 40 -3.02 11.90 -6.13
N LEU A 41 -2.53 10.65 -6.14
CA LEU A 41 -3.04 9.59 -5.27
C LEU A 41 -2.76 9.87 -3.79
N THR A 42 -1.58 10.39 -3.49
CA THR A 42 -1.10 10.61 -2.12
C THR A 42 -1.40 12.01 -1.60
N GLU A 43 -1.72 13.00 -2.45
CA GLU A 43 -2.10 14.36 -2.04
C GLU A 43 -3.17 14.39 -0.94
N PRO A 44 -4.28 13.64 -1.04
CA PRO A 44 -5.31 13.68 -0.01
C PRO A 44 -4.97 12.81 1.20
N VAL A 45 -3.82 12.11 1.22
CA VAL A 45 -3.47 11.16 2.27
C VAL A 45 -2.81 11.86 3.44
N ASP A 46 -3.33 11.63 4.64
CA ASP A 46 -2.78 12.13 5.90
C ASP A 46 -2.50 11.02 6.92
N CYS A 47 -2.63 9.76 6.54
CA CYS A 47 -2.22 8.62 7.37
C CYS A 47 -1.73 7.44 6.54
N ILE A 48 -0.62 6.84 6.97
CA ILE A 48 -0.06 5.63 6.37
C ILE A 48 -0.21 4.47 7.35
N VAL A 49 -0.79 3.36 6.90
CA VAL A 49 -0.93 2.13 7.69
C VAL A 49 0.06 1.09 7.16
N LEU A 50 0.89 0.55 8.05
CA LEU A 50 1.93 -0.43 7.71
C LEU A 50 1.81 -1.67 8.58
N GLY A 51 2.14 -2.84 8.03
CA GLY A 51 2.42 -4.01 8.85
C GLY A 51 3.83 -3.92 9.44
N ARG A 52 4.05 -4.50 10.63
CA ARG A 52 5.36 -4.47 11.33
C ARG A 52 6.57 -4.72 10.42
N LYS A 53 6.57 -5.82 9.65
CA LYS A 53 7.70 -6.19 8.77
C LYS A 53 8.01 -5.12 7.73
N LEU A 54 6.98 -4.49 7.16
CA LEU A 54 7.19 -3.41 6.20
C LEU A 54 7.71 -2.16 6.92
N ALA A 55 7.15 -1.81 8.07
CA ALA A 55 7.57 -0.64 8.86
C ALA A 55 9.07 -0.67 9.23
N GLU A 56 9.60 -1.86 9.58
CA GLU A 56 11.01 -2.08 9.94
C GLU A 56 12.00 -1.69 8.83
N GLY A 57 11.64 -1.84 7.56
CA GLY A 57 12.47 -1.40 6.42
C GLY A 57 12.04 -0.04 5.84
N PHE A 58 10.73 0.19 5.75
CA PHE A 58 10.14 1.35 5.09
C PHE A 58 10.46 2.66 5.80
N ILE A 59 10.28 2.72 7.12
CA ILE A 59 10.45 3.97 7.86
C ILE A 59 11.92 4.42 7.85
N PRO A 60 12.92 3.56 8.15
CA PRO A 60 14.32 3.96 8.07
C PRO A 60 14.78 4.32 6.64
N ALA A 61 14.27 3.62 5.61
CA ALA A 61 14.63 3.93 4.23
C ALA A 61 14.22 5.35 3.83
N TRP A 62 12.99 5.77 4.14
CA TRP A 62 12.51 7.13 3.89
C TRP A 62 13.23 8.18 4.75
N ALA A 63 13.57 7.86 5.99
CA ALA A 63 14.35 8.74 6.85
C ALA A 63 15.79 8.95 6.32
N ALA A 64 16.35 7.98 5.60
CA ALA A 64 17.68 8.06 5.01
C ALA A 64 17.74 8.89 3.71
N GLY A 65 16.59 9.27 3.13
CA GLY A 65 16.52 10.01 1.87
C GLY A 65 16.89 9.11 0.67
N PRO A 66 15.97 8.27 0.21
CA PRO A 66 16.24 7.35 -0.91
C PRO A 66 16.63 8.11 -2.18
N GLU A 67 17.60 7.57 -2.93
CA GLU A 67 18.05 8.16 -4.19
C GLU A 67 16.91 8.22 -5.21
N GLY A 68 16.84 9.33 -5.95
CA GLY A 68 15.81 9.55 -6.98
C GLY A 68 14.52 10.18 -6.47
N GLU A 69 14.32 10.28 -5.15
CA GLU A 69 13.22 11.02 -4.56
C GLU A 69 13.58 12.49 -4.34
N ASP A 70 12.62 13.39 -4.56
CA ASP A 70 12.79 14.80 -4.22
C ASP A 70 12.54 15.07 -2.73
N GLN A 71 13.00 16.24 -2.26
CA GLN A 71 12.87 16.60 -0.84
C GLN A 71 11.41 16.71 -0.40
N ALA A 72 10.49 17.13 -1.27
CA ALA A 72 9.09 17.30 -0.91
C ALA A 72 8.41 15.94 -0.67
N SER A 73 8.71 14.94 -1.50
CA SER A 73 8.27 13.56 -1.33
C SER A 73 8.85 12.93 -0.07
N ILE A 74 10.16 13.11 0.18
CA ILE A 74 10.82 12.63 1.41
C ILE A 74 10.16 13.25 2.65
N ASP A 75 9.95 14.57 2.65
CA ASP A 75 9.33 15.28 3.77
C ASP A 75 7.89 14.83 3.99
N LYS A 76 7.10 14.69 2.91
CA LYS A 76 5.72 14.19 2.99
C LYS A 76 5.69 12.79 3.60
N MET A 77 6.55 11.89 3.14
CA MET A 77 6.61 10.52 3.64
C MET A 77 7.03 10.45 5.10
N ASN A 78 8.00 11.26 5.53
CA ASN A 78 8.45 11.29 6.93
C ASN A 78 7.43 11.97 7.86
N ASN A 79 6.80 13.06 7.42
CA ASN A 79 5.87 13.86 8.21
C ASN A 79 4.45 13.30 8.27
N THR A 80 4.05 12.43 7.33
CA THR A 80 2.73 11.78 7.39
C THR A 80 2.69 10.77 8.55
N PRO A 81 1.75 10.92 9.51
CA PRO A 81 1.59 10.01 10.64
C PRO A 81 1.41 8.55 10.20
N LYS A 82 2.10 7.64 10.89
CA LYS A 82 2.04 6.20 10.59
C LYS A 82 1.35 5.42 11.70
N VAL A 83 0.53 4.45 11.31
CA VAL A 83 -0.02 3.43 12.22
C VAL A 83 0.55 2.08 11.83
N VAL A 84 1.29 1.47 12.75
CA VAL A 84 1.91 0.16 12.55
C VAL A 84 1.03 -0.91 13.20
N ILE A 85 0.42 -1.76 12.37
CA ILE A 85 -0.36 -2.90 12.82
C ILE A 85 0.59 -4.02 13.27
N SER A 86 0.50 -4.39 14.54
CA SER A 86 1.36 -5.41 15.14
C SER A 86 0.74 -6.02 16.38
N ARG A 87 0.94 -7.33 16.57
CA ARG A 87 0.60 -8.04 17.82
C ARG A 87 1.79 -8.24 18.76
N THR A 88 3.01 -8.05 18.27
CA THR A 88 4.26 -8.40 18.99
C THR A 88 5.10 -7.18 19.35
N LEU A 89 5.23 -6.23 18.43
CA LEU A 89 5.70 -4.88 18.74
C LEU A 89 4.61 -4.17 19.55
N THR A 90 4.95 -3.68 20.74
CA THR A 90 4.02 -2.98 21.65
C THR A 90 4.37 -1.50 21.82
N GLU A 91 5.62 -1.12 21.56
CA GLU A 91 6.10 0.25 21.63
C GLU A 91 6.65 0.67 20.27
N SER A 92 6.42 1.92 19.88
CA SER A 92 6.95 2.45 18.62
C SER A 92 8.41 2.87 18.81
N PRO A 93 9.35 2.30 18.03
CA PRO A 93 10.72 2.79 17.97
C PRO A 93 10.89 4.01 17.04
N TRP A 94 9.81 4.46 16.39
CA TRP A 94 9.86 5.54 15.39
C TRP A 94 9.13 6.79 15.87
N GLU A 95 9.70 7.97 15.57
CA GLU A 95 9.21 9.26 16.03
C GLU A 95 7.78 9.59 15.56
N ASN A 96 7.48 9.32 14.29
CA ASN A 96 6.18 9.65 13.68
C ASN A 96 5.36 8.40 13.34
N ALA A 97 5.42 7.39 14.22
CA ALA A 97 4.59 6.21 14.12
C ALA A 97 4.02 5.81 15.48
N VAL A 98 2.78 5.33 15.49
CA VAL A 98 2.16 4.66 16.63
C VAL A 98 1.94 3.19 16.32
N VAL A 99 2.03 2.34 17.32
CA VAL A 99 1.75 0.92 17.17
C VAL A 99 0.32 0.63 17.61
N ALA A 100 -0.46 0.00 16.74
CA ALA A 100 -1.81 -0.45 17.04
C ALA A 100 -1.86 -1.98 17.05
N GLY A 101 -2.11 -2.52 18.23
CA GLY A 101 -2.42 -3.94 18.42
C GLY A 101 -3.92 -4.18 18.59
N GLY A 102 -4.30 -5.46 18.61
CA GLY A 102 -5.68 -5.89 18.80
C GLY A 102 -6.38 -6.27 17.49
N ASP A 103 -7.67 -5.94 17.41
CA ASP A 103 -8.53 -6.24 16.28
C ASP A 103 -8.29 -5.27 15.11
N LEU A 104 -8.14 -5.83 13.90
CA LEU A 104 -7.80 -5.05 12.71
C LEU A 104 -8.98 -4.19 12.26
N ALA A 105 -10.17 -4.77 12.12
CA ALA A 105 -11.38 -4.05 11.76
C ALA A 105 -11.68 -2.91 12.73
N GLU A 106 -11.59 -3.13 14.04
CA GLU A 106 -11.80 -2.09 15.04
C GLU A 106 -10.82 -0.92 14.86
N THR A 107 -9.52 -1.24 14.69
CA THR A 107 -8.48 -0.24 14.48
C THR A 107 -8.73 0.57 13.22
N VAL A 108 -9.00 -0.08 12.10
CA VAL A 108 -9.25 0.57 10.81
C VAL A 108 -10.51 1.41 10.85
N ASN A 109 -11.60 0.91 11.43
CA ASN A 109 -12.86 1.65 11.54
C ASN A 109 -12.70 2.90 12.42
N LYS A 110 -11.93 2.82 13.51
CA LYS A 110 -11.57 4.01 14.31
C LYS A 110 -10.80 5.04 13.48
N LEU A 111 -9.82 4.61 12.69
CA LEU A 111 -9.07 5.51 11.81
C LEU A 111 -9.98 6.16 10.77
N LYS A 112 -10.87 5.40 10.12
CA LYS A 112 -11.82 5.91 9.10
C LYS A 112 -12.86 6.88 9.65
N ALA A 113 -13.17 6.77 10.94
CA ALA A 113 -14.11 7.65 11.64
C ALA A 113 -13.50 8.98 12.09
N GLN A 114 -12.17 9.11 12.13
CA GLN A 114 -11.51 10.38 12.43
C GLN A 114 -11.75 11.41 11.31
N PRO A 115 -11.76 12.72 11.64
CA PRO A 115 -11.67 13.76 10.61
C PRO A 115 -10.29 13.71 9.95
N GLY A 116 -10.20 14.15 8.70
CA GLY A 116 -8.94 14.19 7.96
C GLY A 116 -9.07 13.70 6.52
N GLY A 117 -7.91 13.53 5.90
CA GLY A 117 -7.71 12.99 4.57
C GLY A 117 -7.82 11.46 4.50
N ASP A 118 -7.38 10.89 3.39
CA ASP A 118 -7.43 9.46 3.15
C ASP A 118 -6.30 8.71 3.89
N ILE A 119 -6.48 7.40 4.01
CA ILE A 119 -5.52 6.47 4.59
C ILE A 119 -4.93 5.65 3.45
N ILE A 120 -3.62 5.38 3.47
CA ILE A 120 -2.98 4.53 2.47
C ILE A 120 -2.13 3.43 3.11
N THR A 121 -2.01 2.30 2.42
CA THR A 121 -1.02 1.27 2.72
C THR A 121 -0.24 0.89 1.47
N TYR A 122 1.06 0.64 1.64
CA TYR A 122 2.02 0.33 0.57
C TYR A 122 2.32 -1.16 0.43
N GLY A 123 1.56 -2.01 1.12
CA GLY A 123 1.69 -3.45 1.03
C GLY A 123 2.08 -4.12 2.35
N GLY A 124 2.97 -5.09 2.25
CA GLY A 124 3.16 -6.11 3.29
C GLY A 124 2.08 -7.16 3.19
N ALA A 125 2.42 -8.30 2.59
CA ALA A 125 1.46 -9.34 2.20
C ALA A 125 0.48 -9.70 3.32
N THR A 126 0.96 -9.96 4.53
CA THR A 126 0.11 -10.29 5.68
C THR A 126 -0.93 -9.22 6.00
N LEU A 127 -0.56 -7.93 5.96
CA LEU A 127 -1.51 -6.85 6.24
C LEU A 127 -2.54 -6.76 5.10
N VAL A 128 -2.09 -6.73 3.85
CA VAL A 128 -2.96 -6.65 2.67
C VAL A 128 -3.96 -7.79 2.65
N HIS A 129 -3.51 -9.02 2.91
CA HIS A 129 -4.37 -10.21 2.95
C HIS A 129 -5.48 -10.07 3.99
N ASN A 130 -5.15 -9.63 5.21
CA ASN A 130 -6.15 -9.44 6.26
C ASN A 130 -7.12 -8.30 5.92
N LEU A 131 -6.62 -7.18 5.38
CA LEU A 131 -7.47 -6.05 4.97
C LEU A 131 -8.45 -6.44 3.87
N LEU A 132 -8.02 -7.22 2.89
CA LEU A 132 -8.89 -7.74 1.82
C LEU A 132 -9.91 -8.74 2.35
N ALA A 133 -9.47 -9.69 3.20
CA ALA A 133 -10.34 -10.69 3.80
C ALA A 133 -11.46 -10.07 4.68
N GLU A 134 -11.14 -8.98 5.38
CA GLU A 134 -12.10 -8.25 6.22
C GLU A 134 -12.87 -7.15 5.46
N GLY A 135 -12.61 -6.96 4.15
CA GLY A 135 -13.32 -5.98 3.32
C GLY A 135 -13.08 -4.51 3.73
N LEU A 136 -11.90 -4.23 4.29
CA LEU A 136 -11.58 -2.95 4.93
C LEU A 136 -11.04 -1.88 3.98
N LEU A 137 -10.54 -2.29 2.81
CA LEU A 137 -10.08 -1.39 1.74
C LEU A 137 -11.27 -0.84 0.95
N ASP A 138 -11.20 0.45 0.63
CA ASP A 138 -12.18 1.12 -0.23
C ASP A 138 -11.67 1.18 -1.68
N GLU A 139 -10.39 1.46 -1.89
CA GLU A 139 -9.78 1.59 -3.23
C GLU A 139 -8.50 0.76 -3.33
N LEU A 140 -8.29 0.13 -4.48
CA LEU A 140 -7.10 -0.63 -4.82
C LEU A 140 -6.44 0.00 -6.05
N HIS A 141 -5.23 0.51 -5.86
CA HIS A 141 -4.36 1.05 -6.90
C HIS A 141 -3.25 0.05 -7.18
N LEU A 142 -3.51 -0.83 -8.15
CA LEU A 142 -2.58 -1.90 -8.51
C LEU A 142 -1.73 -1.45 -9.70
N LEU A 143 -0.44 -1.25 -9.47
CA LEU A 143 0.52 -0.90 -10.51
C LEU A 143 1.08 -2.18 -11.13
N VAL A 144 0.50 -2.59 -12.24
CA VAL A 144 0.87 -3.82 -12.96
C VAL A 144 2.13 -3.57 -13.77
N ASN A 145 3.22 -4.22 -13.36
CA ASN A 145 4.50 -4.21 -14.08
C ASN A 145 4.50 -5.35 -15.11
N PRO A 146 5.15 -5.17 -16.27
CA PRO A 146 5.19 -6.16 -17.35
C PRO A 146 6.17 -7.33 -17.07
N THR A 147 6.10 -7.90 -15.87
CA THR A 147 6.93 -9.02 -15.41
C THR A 147 6.01 -10.11 -14.85
N ALA A 148 6.30 -11.39 -15.14
CA ALA A 148 5.64 -12.54 -14.51
C ALA A 148 6.63 -13.22 -13.56
N LEU A 149 6.23 -13.47 -12.31
CA LEU A 149 7.11 -14.10 -11.31
C LEU A 149 6.96 -15.63 -11.23
N GLY A 150 5.79 -16.15 -11.58
CA GLY A 150 5.39 -17.56 -11.46
C GLY A 150 5.12 -18.02 -10.03
N THR A 151 5.71 -17.36 -9.02
CA THR A 151 5.47 -17.62 -7.59
C THR A 151 5.88 -16.40 -6.77
N GLY A 152 5.33 -16.27 -5.57
CA GLY A 152 5.66 -15.17 -4.66
C GLY A 152 4.55 -14.88 -3.68
N LEU A 153 4.48 -13.62 -3.27
CA LEU A 153 3.47 -13.09 -2.36
C LEU A 153 2.30 -12.50 -3.16
N PRO A 154 1.17 -13.23 -3.32
CA PRO A 154 0.06 -12.74 -4.15
C PRO A 154 -0.60 -11.53 -3.50
N VAL A 155 -1.11 -10.58 -4.29
CA VAL A 155 -1.98 -9.50 -3.78
C VAL A 155 -3.27 -10.08 -3.21
N PHE A 156 -3.88 -11.00 -3.97
CA PHE A 156 -5.12 -11.69 -3.61
C PHE A 156 -4.83 -13.16 -3.31
N PRO A 157 -4.66 -13.55 -2.03
CA PRO A 157 -4.58 -14.95 -1.67
C PRO A 157 -5.97 -15.59 -1.85
N TYR A 158 -6.01 -16.89 -2.14
CA TYR A 158 -7.28 -17.60 -2.18
C TYR A 158 -7.87 -17.74 -0.78
N THR A 159 -9.00 -17.08 -0.52
CA THR A 159 -9.71 -17.07 0.77
C THR A 159 -10.96 -17.94 0.78
N GLY A 160 -11.15 -18.80 -0.23
CA GLY A 160 -12.32 -19.69 -0.33
C GLY A 160 -13.56 -19.07 -0.99
N SER A 161 -13.48 -17.82 -1.42
CA SER A 161 -14.55 -17.15 -2.18
C SER A 161 -13.97 -16.16 -3.20
N HIS A 162 -14.76 -15.80 -4.21
CA HIS A 162 -14.39 -14.75 -5.16
C HIS A 162 -14.80 -13.39 -4.61
N GLN A 163 -13.89 -12.42 -4.66
CA GLN A 163 -14.19 -11.04 -4.32
C GLN A 163 -14.52 -10.27 -5.61
N PRO A 164 -15.77 -9.82 -5.80
CA PRO A 164 -16.11 -9.00 -6.95
C PRO A 164 -15.47 -7.61 -6.80
N LEU A 165 -14.82 -7.15 -7.87
CA LEU A 165 -14.18 -5.84 -7.95
C LEU A 165 -14.81 -5.03 -9.08
N ARG A 166 -15.03 -3.75 -8.85
CA ARG A 166 -15.46 -2.79 -9.86
C ARG A 166 -14.25 -2.05 -10.40
N LEU A 167 -14.07 -2.08 -11.72
CA LEU A 167 -13.07 -1.21 -12.37
C LEU A 167 -13.55 0.24 -12.31
N VAL A 168 -12.74 1.12 -11.72
CA VAL A 168 -13.00 2.55 -11.66
C VAL A 168 -12.27 3.27 -12.79
N ALA A 169 -10.99 2.98 -12.95
CA ALA A 169 -10.15 3.58 -13.99
C ALA A 169 -8.97 2.68 -14.33
N THR A 170 -8.44 2.86 -15.54
CA THR A 170 -7.15 2.32 -15.97
C THR A 170 -6.27 3.45 -16.46
N ARG A 171 -4.96 3.32 -16.28
CA ARG A 171 -3.98 4.22 -16.88
C ARG A 171 -2.74 3.46 -17.27
N GLN A 172 -2.37 3.52 -18.55
CA GLN A 172 -1.08 3.07 -19.03
C GLN A 172 -0.07 4.21 -18.90
N PHE A 173 1.15 3.90 -18.47
CA PHE A 173 2.25 4.85 -18.36
C PHE A 173 3.32 4.60 -19.42
N ALA A 174 4.11 5.62 -19.73
CA ALA A 174 5.20 5.54 -20.69
C ALA A 174 6.28 4.51 -20.31
N CYS A 175 6.49 4.27 -19.02
CA CYS A 175 7.42 3.24 -18.51
C CYS A 175 6.97 1.79 -18.70
N GLY A 176 5.76 1.55 -19.23
CA GLY A 176 5.20 0.23 -19.48
C GLY A 176 4.33 -0.32 -18.35
N ILE A 177 4.28 0.34 -17.19
CA ILE A 177 3.38 0.00 -16.08
C ILE A 177 1.93 0.38 -16.45
N THR A 178 0.97 -0.42 -15.99
CA THR A 178 -0.47 -0.08 -16.05
C THR A 178 -1.05 -0.01 -14.65
N ALA A 179 -1.62 1.14 -14.27
CA ALA A 179 -2.43 1.27 -13.07
C ALA A 179 -3.85 0.74 -13.30
N LEU A 180 -4.30 -0.14 -12.41
CA LEU A 180 -5.70 -0.51 -12.23
C LEU A 180 -6.21 0.16 -10.96
N HIS A 181 -7.19 1.04 -11.08
CA HIS A 181 -7.95 1.57 -9.95
C HIS A 181 -9.24 0.78 -9.82
N LEU A 182 -9.36 0.02 -8.74
CA LEU A 182 -10.48 -0.88 -8.46
C LEU A 182 -11.14 -0.52 -7.13
N GLU A 183 -12.42 -0.83 -6.99
CA GLU A 183 -13.13 -0.80 -5.71
C GLU A 183 -13.73 -2.18 -5.41
N PRO A 184 -13.61 -2.70 -4.18
CA PRO A 184 -14.35 -3.88 -3.75
C PRO A 184 -15.87 -3.65 -3.85
N GLN A 185 -16.59 -4.57 -4.50
CA GLN A 185 -18.05 -4.55 -4.47
C GLN A 185 -18.53 -5.14 -3.15
N ARG A 186 -19.16 -4.32 -2.32
CA ARG A 186 -19.84 -4.77 -1.09
C ARG A 186 -21.20 -5.35 -1.48
N ALA A 187 -21.51 -6.54 -0.97
CA ALA A 187 -22.82 -7.17 -1.11
C ALA A 187 -23.89 -6.41 -0.32
#